data_AF-A0A2T6AVL1-F1
#
_entry.id   AF-A0A2T6AVL1-F1
#
_cell.length_a   1.000
_cell.length_b   1.000
_cell.length_c   1.000
_cell.angle_alpha   90.00
_cell.angle_beta   90.00
_cell.angle_gamma   90.00
#
_symmetry.space_group_name_H-M   'P 1'
#
loop_
_entity.id
_entity.type
_entity.pdbx_description
1 polymer ?
#
loop_
_entity_poly.entity_id
_entity_poly.type
_entity_poly.pdbx_seq_one_letter_code
_entity_poly.pdbx_strand_id
1 'polypeptide(L)'
;MRPFTIGDVLCAARYLLLFEPGSRHAAARSLVQRATAADRWRAQRGRAHRCWGNGTLMAAAGLAPLPPTPPLGDPSFLDALCVMLGTLRDKAPQPDAQEMQRRAVGSSSSRRAATSSPHSSQ
;
A
#
# COMPACT_ATOMS: atom_id res chain seq x y z
N MET A 1 3.87 -6.36 -2.61
CA MET A 1 3.07 -5.51 -1.70
C MET A 1 2.43 -4.46 -2.56
N ARG A 2 1.15 -4.17 -2.34
CA ARG A 2 0.42 -3.19 -3.15
C ARG A 2 0.98 -1.77 -2.92
N PRO A 3 0.81 -0.85 -3.89
CA PRO A 3 1.05 0.57 -3.65
C PRO A 3 0.34 1.03 -2.37
N PHE A 4 1.03 1.83 -1.56
CA PHE A 4 0.54 2.30 -0.27
C PHE A 4 0.29 3.81 -0.32
N THR A 5 -0.61 4.25 0.54
CA THR A 5 -1.00 5.64 0.73
C THR A 5 -0.38 6.21 2.00
N ILE A 6 -0.50 7.53 2.22
CA ILE A 6 -0.11 8.12 3.51
C ILE A 6 -0.93 7.55 4.66
N GLY A 7 -2.21 7.22 4.44
CA GLY A 7 -3.07 6.59 5.45
C GLY A 7 -2.58 5.20 5.87
N ASP A 8 -2.01 4.43 4.94
CA ASP A 8 -1.36 3.17 5.24
C ASP A 8 -0.14 3.35 6.15
N VAL A 9 0.68 4.38 5.89
CA VAL A 9 1.88 4.70 6.69
C VAL A 9 1.48 5.12 8.11
N LEU A 10 0.46 5.98 8.24
CA LEU A 10 -0.06 6.40 9.55
C LEU A 10 -0.61 5.21 10.35
N CYS A 11 -1.36 4.31 9.69
CA CYS A 11 -1.88 3.10 10.31
C CYS A 11 -0.73 2.16 10.75
N ALA A 12 0.28 1.97 9.90
CA ALA A 12 1.43 1.15 10.22
C ALA A 12 2.29 1.76 11.35
N ALA A 13 2.47 3.07 11.40
CA ALA A 13 3.17 3.74 12.49
C ALA A 13 2.43 3.57 13.82
N ARG A 14 1.09 3.68 13.83
CA ARG A 14 0.27 3.36 15.02
C ARG A 14 0.45 1.92 15.47
N TYR A 15 0.58 0.97 14.55
CA TYR A 15 0.90 -0.41 14.88
C TYR A 15 2.25 -0.54 15.59
N LEU A 16 3.26 0.22 15.20
CA LEU A 16 4.58 0.19 15.86
C LEU A 16 4.55 0.74 17.29
N LEU A 17 3.55 1.55 17.66
CA LEU A 17 3.38 2.02 19.03
C LEU A 17 2.94 0.93 20.02
N LEU A 18 2.52 -0.24 19.52
CA LEU A 18 2.28 -1.43 20.35
C LEU A 18 3.58 -2.09 20.83
N PHE A 19 4.73 -1.63 20.36
CA PHE A 19 6.03 -2.22 20.63
C PHE A 19 6.96 -1.20 21.30
N GLU A 20 7.79 -1.70 22.20
CA GLU A 20 8.89 -0.94 22.79
C GLU A 20 9.81 -0.35 21.70
N PRO A 21 10.40 0.84 21.92
CA PRO A 21 11.22 1.54 20.92
C PRO A 21 12.29 0.66 20.26
N GLY A 22 12.99 -0.17 21.04
CA GLY A 22 14.03 -1.07 20.54
C GLY A 22 13.53 -2.17 19.58
N SER A 23 12.24 -2.51 19.66
CA SER A 23 11.62 -3.58 18.85
C SER A 23 10.90 -3.04 17.61
N ARG A 24 10.70 -1.73 17.49
CA ARG A 24 9.92 -1.12 16.39
C ARG A 24 10.49 -1.44 15.00
N HIS A 25 11.81 -1.46 14.85
CA HIS A 25 12.45 -1.82 13.57
C HIS A 25 12.17 -3.28 13.16
N ALA A 26 12.20 -4.21 14.12
CA ALA A 26 11.87 -5.61 13.85
C ALA A 26 10.38 -5.76 13.51
N ALA A 27 9.50 -5.09 14.26
CA ALA A 27 8.06 -5.08 14.02
C ALA A 27 7.71 -4.50 12.63
N ALA A 28 8.36 -3.40 12.22
CA ALA A 28 8.17 -2.78 10.91
C ALA A 28 8.55 -3.73 9.77
N ARG A 29 9.73 -4.37 9.86
CA ARG A 29 10.16 -5.38 8.88
C ARG A 29 9.18 -6.55 8.78
N SER A 30 8.75 -7.08 9.93
CA SER A 30 7.76 -8.16 9.99
C SER A 30 6.42 -7.75 9.37
N LEU A 31 5.92 -6.54 9.65
CA LEU A 31 4.70 -6.02 9.05
C LEU A 31 4.79 -5.95 7.52
N VAL A 32 5.91 -5.44 7.00
CA VAL A 32 6.17 -5.35 5.55
C VAL A 32 6.27 -6.73 4.91
N GLN A 33 6.88 -7.70 5.58
CA GLN A 33 6.94 -9.09 5.14
C GLN A 33 5.54 -9.72 5.07
N ARG A 34 4.71 -9.54 6.11
CA ARG A 34 3.31 -10.02 6.13
C ARG A 34 2.48 -9.41 5.00
N ALA A 35 2.55 -8.10 4.80
CA ALA A 35 1.85 -7.43 3.70
C ALA A 35 2.32 -7.94 2.33
N THR A 36 3.62 -8.23 2.18
CA THR A 36 4.17 -8.80 0.94
C THR A 36 3.71 -10.23 0.70
N ALA A 37 3.69 -11.06 1.73
CA ALA A 37 3.23 -12.45 1.64
C ALA A 37 1.73 -12.52 1.34
N ALA A 38 0.92 -11.66 1.97
CA ALA A 38 -0.51 -11.55 1.70
C ALA A 38 -0.81 -11.15 0.26
N ASP A 39 -0.04 -10.22 -0.29
CA ASP A 39 -0.17 -9.80 -1.70
C ASP A 39 0.17 -10.95 -2.67
N ARG A 40 1.25 -11.69 -2.40
CA ARG A 40 1.60 -12.90 -3.18
C ARG A 40 0.52 -13.98 -3.08
N TRP A 41 -0.01 -14.23 -1.89
CA TRP A 41 -1.11 -15.18 -1.67
C TRP A 41 -2.34 -14.78 -2.49
N ARG A 42 -2.73 -13.51 -2.44
CA ARG A 42 -3.86 -12.98 -3.18
C ARG A 42 -3.64 -13.05 -4.68
N ALA A 43 -2.44 -12.77 -5.18
CA ALA A 43 -2.10 -12.93 -6.59
C ALA A 43 -2.22 -14.38 -7.07
N GLN A 44 -1.84 -15.36 -6.23
CA GLN A 44 -1.90 -16.78 -6.57
C GLN A 44 -3.31 -17.39 -6.44
N ARG A 45 -4.10 -16.96 -5.45
CA ARG A 45 -5.36 -17.62 -5.07
C ARG A 45 -6.61 -16.77 -5.33
N GLY A 46 -6.44 -15.54 -5.79
CA GLY A 46 -7.52 -14.58 -6.05
C GLY A 46 -8.26 -14.07 -4.80
N ARG A 47 -7.85 -14.47 -3.59
CA ARG A 47 -8.53 -14.14 -2.33
C ARG A 47 -7.56 -13.56 -1.30
N ALA A 48 -8.05 -12.74 -0.38
CA ALA A 48 -7.25 -12.20 0.71
C ALA A 48 -6.70 -13.31 1.62
N HIS A 49 -5.52 -13.09 2.20
CA HIS A 49 -4.93 -13.99 3.18
C HIS A 49 -5.69 -13.88 4.51
N ARG A 50 -6.17 -15.01 5.06
CA ARG A 50 -6.98 -15.03 6.29
C ARG A 50 -6.34 -14.29 7.46
N CYS A 51 -5.03 -14.45 7.65
CA CYS A 51 -4.33 -13.87 8.80
C CYS A 51 -3.60 -12.55 8.52
N TRP A 52 -3.47 -12.12 7.26
CA TRP A 52 -2.61 -10.97 6.89
C TRP A 52 -3.30 -9.99 5.92
N GLY A 53 -4.58 -10.21 5.63
CA GLY A 53 -5.38 -9.33 4.80
C GLY A 53 -5.10 -9.43 3.31
N ASN A 54 -5.35 -8.33 2.59
CA ASN A 54 -5.40 -8.28 1.14
C ASN A 54 -4.10 -7.81 0.46
N GLY A 55 -3.01 -7.70 1.23
CA GLY A 55 -1.69 -7.27 0.73
C GLY A 55 -1.36 -5.78 0.88
N THR A 56 -2.24 -4.99 1.52
CA THR A 56 -1.92 -3.61 1.94
C THR A 56 -1.31 -3.58 3.34
N LEU A 57 -0.56 -2.52 3.65
CA LEU A 57 -0.01 -2.29 5.00
C LEU A 57 -1.12 -2.09 6.02
N MET A 58 -2.15 -1.29 5.67
CA MET A 58 -3.30 -1.08 6.56
C MET A 58 -4.01 -2.39 6.90
N ALA A 59 -4.21 -3.30 5.94
CA ALA A 59 -4.85 -4.58 6.22
C ALA A 59 -3.99 -5.51 7.09
N ALA A 60 -2.66 -5.44 6.96
CA ALA A 60 -1.74 -6.21 7.81
C ALA A 60 -1.62 -5.62 9.23
N ALA A 61 -1.72 -4.30 9.37
CA ALA A 61 -1.65 -3.58 10.64
C ALA A 61 -2.97 -3.60 11.41
N GLY A 62 -4.09 -3.40 10.72
CA GLY A 62 -5.44 -3.29 11.28
C GLY A 62 -6.01 -4.59 11.84
N LEU A 63 -5.27 -5.69 11.78
CA LEU A 63 -5.59 -6.92 12.51
C LEU A 63 -5.22 -6.83 13.99
N ALA A 64 -4.43 -5.84 14.40
CA ALA A 64 -4.15 -5.55 15.79
C ALA A 64 -5.11 -4.46 16.33
N PRO A 65 -5.40 -4.44 17.65
CA PRO A 65 -6.14 -3.36 18.27
C PRO A 65 -5.27 -2.09 18.32
N LEU A 66 -5.33 -1.28 17.27
CA LEU A 66 -4.49 -0.09 17.14
C LEU A 66 -4.93 1.00 18.13
N PRO A 67 -3.99 1.67 18.82
CA PRO A 67 -4.31 2.81 19.67
C PRO A 67 -4.90 3.94 18.82
N PRO A 68 -5.65 4.90 19.40
CA PRO A 68 -6.10 6.10 18.69
C PRO A 68 -4.96 6.79 17.97
N THR A 69 -5.24 7.49 16.86
CA THR A 69 -4.19 8.22 16.13
C THR A 69 -3.62 9.32 17.04
N PRO A 70 -2.32 9.27 17.38
CA PRO A 70 -1.68 10.34 18.15
C PRO A 70 -1.53 11.61 17.32
N PRO A 71 -1.37 12.79 17.96
CA PRO A 71 -1.00 14.00 17.25
C PRO A 71 0.38 13.85 16.59
N LEU A 72 0.60 14.53 15.47
CA LEU A 72 1.91 14.49 14.77
C LEU A 72 3.06 15.08 15.61
N GLY A 73 2.77 15.87 16.64
CA GLY A 73 3.79 16.38 17.56
C GLY A 73 4.24 15.37 18.63
N ASP A 74 3.62 14.19 18.70
CA ASP A 74 4.03 13.16 19.65
C ASP A 74 5.38 12.53 19.24
N PRO A 75 6.44 12.61 20.08
CA PRO A 75 7.76 12.12 19.72
C PRO A 75 7.79 10.62 19.42
N SER A 76 7.04 9.82 20.20
CA SER A 76 6.97 8.37 19.98
C SER A 76 6.34 8.03 18.63
N PHE A 77 5.32 8.78 18.23
CA PHE A 77 4.67 8.61 16.93
C PHE A 77 5.55 9.08 15.77
N LEU A 78 6.30 10.18 15.93
CA LEU A 78 7.29 10.63 14.95
C LEU A 78 8.40 9.60 14.76
N ASP A 79 8.91 9.02 15.84
CA ASP A 79 9.91 7.95 15.77
C ASP A 79 9.35 6.73 15.04
N ALA A 80 8.12 6.32 15.37
CA ALA A 80 7.44 5.23 14.68
C ALA A 80 7.26 5.52 13.18
N LEU A 81 6.92 6.76 12.81
CA LEU A 81 6.84 7.19 11.41
C LEU A 81 8.19 7.10 10.71
N CYS A 82 9.27 7.58 11.36
CA CYS A 82 10.62 7.50 10.81
C CYS A 82 11.06 6.05 10.58
N VAL A 83 10.82 5.16 11.54
CA VAL A 83 11.11 3.72 11.42
C VAL A 83 10.34 3.11 10.25
N MET A 84 9.04 3.41 10.15
CA MET A 84 8.20 2.85 9.10
C MET A 84 8.62 3.35 7.70
N LEU A 85 8.85 4.65 7.56
CA LEU A 85 9.31 5.26 6.30
C LEU A 85 10.69 4.75 5.90
N GLY A 86 11.63 4.66 6.83
CA GLY A 86 12.96 4.07 6.59
C GLY A 86 12.84 2.62 6.09
N THR A 87 12.03 1.81 6.76
CA THR A 87 11.78 0.42 6.35
C THR A 87 11.18 0.32 4.94
N LEU A 88 10.26 1.23 4.57
CA LEU A 88 9.66 1.24 3.24
C LEU A 88 10.62 1.71 2.16
N ARG A 89 11.45 2.71 2.45
CA ARG A 89 12.52 3.17 1.57
C ARG A 89 13.50 2.04 1.26
N ASP A 90 13.96 1.34 2.30
CA ASP A 90 14.95 0.26 2.15
C ASP A 90 14.36 -0.98 1.43
N LYS A 91 13.03 -1.12 1.46
CA LYS A 91 12.27 -2.16 0.75
C LYS A 91 12.03 -1.83 -0.73
N ALA A 92 11.98 -0.55 -1.10
CA ALA A 92 11.59 -0.13 -2.43
C ALA A 92 12.61 -0.61 -3.48
N PRO A 93 12.19 -1.38 -4.50
CA PRO A 93 12.99 -1.50 -5.71
C PRO A 93 13.16 -0.09 -6.30
N GLN A 94 14.36 0.22 -6.79
CA GLN A 94 14.69 1.48 -7.47
C GLN A 94 13.59 1.89 -8.48
N PRO A 95 13.38 3.21 -8.66
CA PRO A 95 12.14 3.85 -9.14
C PRO A 95 11.57 3.44 -10.52
N ASP A 96 12.20 2.54 -11.27
CA ASP A 96 11.77 2.17 -12.62
C ASP A 96 10.40 1.45 -12.65
N ALA A 97 9.97 0.84 -11.54
CA ALA A 97 8.72 0.08 -11.48
C ALA A 97 7.45 0.95 -11.35
N GLN A 98 7.53 2.16 -10.77
CA GLN A 98 6.35 3.01 -10.52
C GLN A 98 5.98 3.89 -11.73
N GLU A 99 6.96 4.28 -12.55
CA GLU A 99 6.75 5.05 -13.78
C GLU A 99 5.94 4.25 -14.83
N MET A 100 6.23 2.94 -14.97
CA MET A 100 5.52 2.07 -15.92
C MET A 100 4.03 1.88 -15.58
N GLN A 101 3.67 1.87 -14.29
CA GLN A 101 2.29 1.73 -13.86
C GLN A 101 1.45 2.99 -14.12
N ARG A 102 2.07 4.19 -14.15
CA ARG A 102 1.38 5.42 -14.59
C ARG A 102 1.07 5.41 -16.09
N ARG A 103 1.98 4.88 -16.91
CA ARG A 103 1.77 4.76 -18.37
C ARG A 103 0.71 3.73 -18.73
N ALA A 104 0.62 2.62 -18.01
CA ALA A 104 -0.33 1.54 -18.32
C ALA A 104 -1.80 1.90 -18.00
N VAL A 105 -2.05 2.81 -17.05
CA VAL A 105 -3.42 3.21 -16.65
C VAL A 105 -3.97 4.34 -17.52
N GLY A 106 -3.14 4.95 -18.37
CA GLY A 106 -3.51 6.02 -19.30
C GLY A 106 -3.79 5.53 -20.73
N SER A 107 -4.50 4.42 -20.96
CA SER A 107 -4.98 4.11 -22.31
C SER A 107 -6.12 3.08 -22.32
N SER A 108 -7.36 3.55 -22.16
CA SER A 108 -8.58 2.86 -22.64
C SER A 108 -9.78 3.79 -22.58
N SER A 109 -9.73 4.91 -23.31
CA SER A 109 -10.94 5.67 -23.63
C SER A 109 -10.80 6.35 -24.99
N SER A 110 -10.71 5.54 -26.04
CA SER A 110 -10.90 6.02 -27.42
C SER A 110 -11.30 4.87 -28.35
N ARG A 111 -12.51 4.31 -28.19
CA ARG A 111 -13.18 3.60 -29.28
C ARG A 111 -14.69 3.81 -29.17
N ARG A 112 -15.30 4.19 -30.29
CA ARG A 112 -16.66 4.72 -30.54
C ARG A 112 -16.66 6.26 -30.53
N ALA A 113 -16.77 6.99 -31.64
CA ALA A 113 -17.31 6.64 -32.95
C ALA A 113 -16.56 7.41 -34.06
N ALA A 114 -16.06 6.65 -35.04
CA ALA A 114 -15.74 7.14 -36.36
C ALA A 114 -16.27 6.11 -37.36
N THR A 115 -17.53 6.26 -37.75
CA THR A 115 -18.07 5.74 -39.01
C THR A 115 -18.85 6.89 -39.63
N SER A 116 -18.17 7.58 -40.53
CA SER A 116 -18.66 8.68 -41.35
C SER A 116 -19.57 8.18 -42.48
N SER A 117 -20.80 8.71 -42.53
CA SER A 117 -21.53 9.26 -43.72
C SER A 117 -21.85 8.32 -44.93
N PRO A 118 -22.50 8.81 -46.00
CA PRO A 118 -23.87 9.33 -46.14
C PRO A 118 -24.67 8.55 -47.22
N HIS A 119 -26.01 8.60 -47.23
CA HIS A 119 -26.76 8.35 -48.47
C HIS A 119 -28.10 9.08 -48.55
N SER A 120 -28.18 9.95 -49.55
CA SER A 120 -29.38 10.63 -50.05
C SER A 120 -30.46 9.65 -50.48
N SER A 121 -31.72 10.04 -50.31
CA SER A 121 -32.83 9.56 -51.12
C SER A 121 -33.73 10.74 -51.42
N GLN A 122 -33.76 11.06 -52.72
CA GLN A 122 -34.71 11.83 -53.55
C GLN A 122 -35.76 12.72 -52.88
#